data_AF-A0A3A8ZK63-F1
#
_entry.id   AF-A0A3A8ZK63-F1
#
_cell.length_a   1.000
_cell.length_b   1.000
_cell.length_c   1.000
_cell.angle_alpha   90.00
_cell.angle_beta   90.00
_cell.angle_gamma   90.00
#
_symmetry.space_group_name_H-M   'P 1'
#
loop_
_entity.id
_entity.type
_entity.pdbx_description
1 polymer ?
#
loop_
_entity_poly.entity_id
_entity_poly.type
_entity_poly.pdbx_seq_one_letter_code
_entity_poly.pdbx_strand_id
1 'polypeptide(L)'
;MLSKEEMLQLRMSYIEIGKLVQKYGGYERYSAELKYLMSQVKCIDSDEDDKSKHQYLIQGYKGMVGYKENISEFAICNSGESKEVERQLNRKFREEWRKVGAIMRKYIL
;
A
#
# COMPACT_ATOMS: atom_id res chain seq x y z
N MET A 1 -11.38 -16.22 3.66
CA MET A 1 -10.80 -15.55 2.47
C MET A 1 -11.28 -14.11 2.45
N LEU A 2 -10.54 -13.20 1.81
CA LEU A 2 -10.92 -11.78 1.71
C LEU A 2 -12.29 -11.65 1.03
N SER A 3 -13.16 -10.79 1.55
CA SER A 3 -14.42 -10.48 0.86
C SER A 3 -14.16 -9.63 -0.40
N LYS A 4 -15.15 -9.55 -1.29
CA LYS A 4 -15.06 -8.69 -2.49
C LYS A 4 -14.88 -7.22 -2.12
N GLU A 5 -15.57 -6.75 -1.08
CA GLU A 5 -15.46 -5.38 -0.56
C GLU A 5 -14.07 -5.13 0.02
N GLU A 6 -13.51 -6.10 0.73
CA GLU A 6 -12.13 -6.00 1.26
C GLU A 6 -11.10 -5.95 0.13
N MET A 7 -11.24 -6.80 -0.90
CA MET A 7 -10.37 -6.74 -2.09
C MET A 7 -10.48 -5.40 -2.81
N LEU A 8 -11.69 -4.86 -2.98
CA LEU A 8 -11.90 -3.55 -3.59
C LEU A 8 -11.24 -2.42 -2.77
N GLN A 9 -11.40 -2.44 -1.45
CA GLN A 9 -10.77 -1.45 -0.58
C GLN A 9 -9.24 -1.55 -0.60
N LEU A 10 -8.69 -2.76 -0.60
CA LEU A 10 -7.25 -2.98 -0.75
C LEU A 10 -6.73 -2.40 -2.06
N ARG A 11 -7.43 -2.68 -3.17
CA ARG A 11 -7.09 -2.16 -4.50
C ARG A 11 -7.06 -0.64 -4.51
N MET A 12 -8.11 0.00 -3.99
CA MET A 12 -8.21 1.45 -3.93
C MET A 12 -7.07 2.07 -3.11
N SER A 13 -6.80 1.52 -1.93
CA SER A 13 -5.76 2.05 -1.05
C SER A 13 -4.36 1.85 -1.64
N TYR A 14 -4.05 0.70 -2.24
CA TYR A 14 -2.76 0.47 -2.89
C TYR A 14 -2.52 1.41 -4.07
N ILE A 15 -3.55 1.69 -4.88
CA ILE A 15 -3.46 2.66 -5.97
C ILE A 15 -3.21 4.07 -5.43
N GLU A 16 -3.95 4.50 -4.40
CA GLU A 16 -3.83 5.85 -3.86
C GLU A 16 -2.47 6.07 -3.20
N ILE A 17 -1.98 5.07 -2.44
CA ILE A 17 -0.62 5.08 -1.90
C ILE A 17 0.40 5.19 -3.04
N GLY A 18 0.28 4.35 -4.07
CA GLY A 18 1.19 4.36 -5.22
C GLY A 18 1.25 5.72 -5.90
N LYS A 19 0.11 6.38 -6.12
CA LYS A 19 0.03 7.74 -6.69
C LYS A 19 0.75 8.77 -5.84
N LEU A 20 0.51 8.78 -4.53
CA LEU A 20 1.13 9.73 -3.60
C LEU A 20 2.65 9.57 -3.59
N VAL A 21 3.13 8.33 -3.49
CA VAL A 21 4.56 8.00 -3.42
C VAL A 21 5.25 8.29 -4.75
N GLN A 22 4.65 7.92 -5.88
CA GLN A 22 5.22 8.16 -7.21
C GLN A 22 5.33 9.66 -7.50
N LYS A 23 4.32 10.45 -7.13
CA LYS A 23 4.29 11.88 -7.43
C LYS A 23 5.18 12.71 -6.49
N TYR A 24 5.18 12.40 -5.19
CA TYR A 24 5.77 13.29 -4.18
C TYR A 24 6.88 12.63 -3.35
N GLY A 25 7.00 11.30 -3.36
CA GLY A 25 8.02 10.58 -2.61
C GLY A 25 9.35 10.41 -3.36
N GLY A 26 9.34 10.58 -4.68
CA GLY A 26 10.50 10.32 -5.54
C GLY A 26 10.55 8.86 -5.99
N TYR A 27 10.30 8.63 -7.28
CA TYR A 27 10.21 7.29 -7.86
C TYR A 27 11.46 6.43 -7.64
N GLU A 28 12.65 7.03 -7.72
CA GLU A 28 13.92 6.31 -7.53
C GLU A 28 14.06 5.76 -6.10
N ARG A 29 13.66 6.56 -5.11
CA ARG A 29 13.77 6.21 -3.69
C ARG A 29 12.86 5.04 -3.30
N TYR A 30 11.70 4.93 -3.92
CA TYR A 30 10.66 3.95 -3.56
C TYR A 30 10.34 2.97 -4.69
N SER A 31 11.27 2.75 -5.62
CA SER A 31 11.01 1.95 -6.82
C SER A 31 10.65 0.50 -6.49
N ALA A 32 11.25 -0.09 -5.46
CA ALA A 32 10.95 -1.45 -5.01
C ALA A 32 9.55 -1.52 -4.39
N GLU A 33 9.24 -0.58 -3.51
CA GLU A 33 7.96 -0.47 -2.85
C GLU A 33 6.80 -0.17 -3.81
N LEU A 34 7.03 0.69 -4.82
CA LEU A 34 6.04 0.97 -5.87
C LEU A 34 5.78 -0.26 -6.74
N LYS A 35 6.83 -1.01 -7.13
CA LYS A 35 6.67 -2.30 -7.83
C LYS A 35 5.87 -3.28 -7.00
N TYR A 36 6.11 -3.28 -5.70
CA TYR A 36 5.41 -4.11 -4.75
C TYR A 36 3.91 -3.76 -4.67
N LEU A 37 3.56 -2.49 -4.43
CA LEU A 37 2.16 -2.04 -4.41
C LEU A 37 1.44 -2.37 -5.72
N MET A 38 2.14 -2.20 -6.85
CA MET A 38 1.63 -2.55 -8.16
C MET A 38 1.37 -4.06 -8.31
N SER A 39 2.22 -4.93 -7.75
CA SER A 39 1.99 -6.37 -7.79
C SER A 39 0.75 -6.78 -7.00
N GLN A 40 0.47 -6.11 -5.88
CA GLN A 40 -0.75 -6.34 -5.11
C GLN A 40 -2.00 -5.98 -5.91
N VAL A 41 -1.99 -4.82 -6.59
CA VAL A 41 -3.09 -4.40 -7.47
C VAL A 41 -3.30 -5.40 -8.61
N LYS A 42 -2.21 -5.84 -9.26
CA LYS A 42 -2.28 -6.86 -10.32
C LYS A 42 -2.86 -8.18 -9.84
N CYS A 43 -2.51 -8.61 -8.62
CA CYS A 43 -3.08 -9.81 -8.03
C CYS A 43 -4.61 -9.67 -7.85
N ILE A 44 -5.08 -8.53 -7.33
CA ILE A 44 -6.51 -8.28 -7.15
C ILE A 44 -7.25 -8.30 -8.50
N ASP A 45 -6.67 -7.67 -9.51
CA ASP A 45 -7.26 -7.51 -10.85
C ASP A 45 -7.11 -8.74 -11.76
N SER A 46 -6.34 -9.74 -11.34
CA SER A 46 -6.12 -10.97 -12.12
C SER A 46 -7.36 -11.88 -12.18
N ASP A 47 -7.35 -12.86 -13.07
CA ASP A 47 -8.38 -13.91 -13.14
C ASP A 47 -8.07 -15.12 -12.22
N GLU A 48 -7.06 -15.00 -11.35
CA GLU A 48 -6.70 -16.04 -10.38
C GLU A 48 -7.83 -16.33 -9.40
N ASP A 49 -7.86 -17.56 -8.87
CA ASP A 49 -8.88 -17.95 -7.90
C ASP A 49 -8.73 -17.21 -6.56
N ASP A 50 -9.85 -17.05 -5.85
CA ASP A 50 -9.90 -16.26 -4.62
C ASP A 50 -8.95 -16.79 -3.53
N LYS A 51 -8.64 -18.10 -3.50
CA LYS A 51 -7.72 -18.68 -2.51
C LYS A 51 -6.28 -18.29 -2.84
N SER A 52 -5.87 -18.39 -4.10
CA SER A 52 -4.56 -17.96 -4.59
C SER A 52 -4.35 -16.45 -4.36
N LYS A 53 -5.34 -15.63 -4.71
CA LYS A 53 -5.32 -14.18 -4.42
C LYS A 53 -5.18 -13.89 -2.94
N HIS A 54 -5.98 -14.55 -2.11
CA HIS A 54 -5.92 -14.38 -0.66
C HIS A 54 -4.53 -14.69 -0.12
N GLN A 55 -3.94 -15.84 -0.47
CA GLN A 55 -2.61 -16.22 -0.02
C GLN A 55 -1.54 -15.22 -0.46
N TYR A 56 -1.55 -14.81 -1.73
CA TYR A 56 -0.59 -13.84 -2.27
C TYR A 56 -0.66 -12.50 -1.55
N LEU A 57 -1.87 -11.97 -1.34
CA LEU A 57 -2.10 -10.69 -0.68
C LEU A 57 -1.68 -10.70 0.80
N ILE A 58 -1.93 -11.80 1.52
CA ILE A 58 -1.51 -11.95 2.92
C ILE A 58 0.01 -12.10 3.05
N GLN A 59 0.61 -13.01 2.30
CA GLN A 59 2.07 -13.18 2.28
C GLN A 59 2.75 -11.87 1.90
N GLY A 60 2.13 -11.19 0.94
CA GLY A 60 2.57 -9.92 0.50
C GLY A 60 2.60 -8.85 1.59
N TYR A 61 1.47 -8.65 2.27
CA TYR A 61 1.43 -7.71 3.38
C TYR A 61 2.40 -8.09 4.50
N LYS A 62 2.56 -9.38 4.82
CA LYS A 62 3.57 -9.86 5.77
C LYS A 62 4.98 -9.47 5.32
N GLY A 63 5.28 -9.57 4.03
CA GLY A 63 6.53 -9.10 3.45
C GLY A 63 6.75 -7.60 3.68
N MET A 64 5.75 -6.77 3.42
CA MET A 64 5.86 -5.31 3.64
C MET A 64 6.10 -4.93 5.10
N VAL A 65 5.37 -5.56 6.03
CA VAL A 65 5.48 -5.25 7.46
C VAL A 65 6.72 -5.89 8.09
N GLY A 66 7.09 -7.10 7.67
CA GLY A 66 8.23 -7.85 8.21
C GLY A 66 9.59 -7.41 7.66
N TYR A 67 9.63 -6.85 6.45
CA TYR A 67 10.88 -6.37 5.84
C TYR A 67 11.34 -5.02 6.42
N LYS A 68 10.40 -4.17 6.88
CA LYS A 68 10.72 -2.87 7.49
C LYS A 68 9.60 -2.48 8.45
N GLU A 69 9.95 -2.23 9.71
CA GLU A 69 9.04 -1.58 10.66
C GLU A 69 8.61 -0.17 10.26
N ASN A 70 9.09 0.40 9.15
CA ASN A 70 8.83 1.79 8.84
C ASN A 70 8.28 2.02 7.46
N ILE A 71 6.96 1.93 7.38
CA ILE A 71 6.18 2.73 6.45
C ILE A 71 6.40 4.23 6.63
N SER A 72 6.99 4.66 7.75
CA SER A 72 7.55 6.00 7.87
C SER A 72 8.70 6.27 6.89
N GLU A 73 9.33 5.24 6.30
CA GLU A 73 10.29 5.45 5.22
C GLU A 73 9.62 6.05 3.98
N PHE A 74 8.32 5.84 3.76
CA PHE A 74 7.56 6.48 2.67
C PHE A 74 7.19 7.94 2.96
N ALA A 75 7.71 8.53 4.05
CA ALA A 75 7.40 9.91 4.38
C ALA A 75 7.68 10.81 3.17
N ILE A 76 6.63 11.47 2.70
CA ILE A 76 6.73 12.47 1.64
C ILE A 76 7.44 13.67 2.25
N CYS A 77 8.67 13.90 1.84
CA CYS A 77 9.53 14.96 2.33
C CYS A 77 10.46 15.42 1.22
N ASN A 78 10.82 16.70 1.25
CA ASN A 78 11.58 17.36 0.19
C ASN A 78 10.90 17.20 -1.19
N SER A 79 9.57 17.22 -1.22
CA SER A 79 8.81 16.99 -2.46
C SER A 79 8.76 18.21 -3.38
N GLY A 80 9.41 19.32 -3.00
CA GLY A 80 9.27 20.63 -3.64
C GLY A 80 8.02 21.40 -3.22
N GLU A 81 7.18 20.82 -2.36
CA GLU A 81 5.96 21.43 -1.84
C GLU A 81 6.20 22.12 -0.49
N SER A 82 5.21 22.89 -0.02
CA SER A 82 5.28 23.46 1.33
C SER A 82 5.20 22.37 2.40
N LYS A 83 5.79 22.63 3.58
CA LYS A 83 5.70 21.72 4.74
C LYS A 83 4.26 21.41 5.14
N GLU A 84 3.33 22.34 4.90
CA GLU A 84 1.91 22.11 5.18
C GLU A 84 1.31 21.10 4.20
N VAL A 85 1.59 21.24 2.90
CA VAL A 85 1.15 20.29 1.87
C VAL A 85 1.75 18.91 2.15
N GLU A 86 3.04 18.83 2.45
CA GLU A 86 3.69 17.56 2.82
C GLU A 86 3.01 16.89 4.03
N ARG A 87 2.64 17.65 5.07
CA ARG A 87 1.89 17.10 6.22
C ARG A 87 0.54 16.54 5.80
N GLN A 88 -0.20 17.24 4.93
CA GLN A 88 -1.49 16.77 4.42
C GLN A 88 -1.34 15.50 3.57
N LEU A 89 -0.34 15.43 2.70
CA LEU A 89 -0.04 14.25 1.88
C LEU A 89 0.31 13.04 2.76
N ASN A 90 1.18 13.23 3.75
CA ASN A 90 1.53 12.19 4.71
C ASN A 90 0.34 11.74 5.56
N ARG A 91 -0.60 12.64 5.87
CA ARG A 91 -1.85 12.27 6.55
C ARG A 91 -2.70 11.35 5.67
N LYS A 92 -2.91 11.72 4.40
CA LYS A 92 -3.64 10.89 3.43
C LYS A 92 -3.00 9.51 3.26
N PHE A 93 -1.68 9.48 3.10
CA PHE A 93 -0.91 8.24 3.02
C PHE A 93 -1.16 7.34 4.25
N ARG A 94 -1.06 7.89 5.46
CA ARG A 94 -1.30 7.14 6.70
C ARG A 94 -2.74 6.65 6.83
N GLU A 95 -3.71 7.42 6.34
CA GLU A 95 -5.12 7.04 6.33
C GLU A 95 -5.35 5.83 5.41
N GLU A 96 -4.81 5.84 4.18
CA GLU A 96 -4.89 4.70 3.27
C GLU A 96 -4.14 3.48 3.82
N TRP A 97 -2.95 3.67 4.38
CA TRP A 97 -2.22 2.55 4.98
C TRP A 97 -2.98 1.94 6.17
N ARG A 98 -3.66 2.76 6.98
CA ARG A 98 -4.48 2.28 8.09
C ARG A 98 -5.64 1.41 7.58
N LYS A 99 -6.27 1.75 6.44
CA LYS A 99 -7.32 0.92 5.82
C LYS A 99 -6.78 -0.44 5.40
N VAL A 100 -5.63 -0.48 4.72
CA VAL A 100 -4.94 -1.74 4.37
C VAL A 100 -4.68 -2.56 5.63
N GLY A 101 -4.08 -1.96 6.65
CA GLY A 101 -3.75 -2.65 7.90
C GLY A 101 -4.97 -3.10 8.70
N ALA A 102 -6.12 -2.42 8.60
CA ALA A 102 -7.36 -2.83 9.26
C ALA A 102 -7.97 -4.10 8.62
N ILE A 103 -7.78 -4.28 7.32
CA ILE A 103 -8.19 -5.50 6.60
C ILE A 103 -7.19 -6.62 6.87
N MET A 104 -5.91 -6.38 6.60
CA MET A 104 -4.89 -7.44 6.60
C MET A 104 -4.66 -8.07 7.97
N ARG A 105 -4.77 -7.27 9.05
CA ARG A 105 -4.59 -7.79 10.42
C ARG A 105 -5.62 -8.83 10.82
N LYS A 106 -6.79 -8.89 10.18
CA LYS A 106 -7.80 -9.93 10.43
C LYS A 106 -7.34 -11.33 10.02
N TYR A 107 -6.30 -11.42 9.18
CA TYR A 107 -5.88 -12.63 8.47
C TYR A 107 -4.42 -13.02 8.76
N ILE A 108 -3.76 -12.29 9.65
CA ILE A 108 -2.33 -12.45 9.96
C ILE A 108 -2.10 -13.04 11.35
N LEU A 109 -3.15 -13.07 12.17
CA LEU A 109 -3.20 -13.74 13.46
C LEU A 109 -3.38 -15.26 13.28
#